data_AF-A0A3N5NJ52-F1
#
_entry.id   AF-A0A3N5NJ52-F1
#
_cell.length_a   1.000
_cell.length_b   1.000
_cell.length_c   1.000
_cell.angle_alpha   90.00
_cell.angle_beta   90.00
_cell.angle_gamma   90.00
#
_symmetry.space_group_name_H-M   'P 1'
#
loop_
_entity.id
_entity.type
_entity.pdbx_description
1 polymer ?
#
loop_
_entity_poly.entity_id
_entity_poly.type
_entity_poly.pdbx_seq_one_letter_code
_entity_poly.pdbx_strand_id
1 'polypeptide(L)'
;MLPAPEPCRHESPVQNENGTAVSSLGSPSTTILHPFSPALRLLVIAFLVYLAWLLEIFLLAANPRLLEHPEPAGVALYTIIGCILTGMIFPILCIRKAFISGTVTMFQLGFRTFRRTLLACSVTCTIGIGMMVLFSPFGADRLAFANAFLLLLPTAASSVMVCWVLAGTHLQAFVRSGGALLSITTGVVITSLLFATAALALSPSVREEGTTFWPVCIGLGAALFFFAVRDVYATVIVVTGSGVFFGAGIFDPGYLHGINPQIYASSLLAVIVLLALHFYLSRNYATIMVPAET
;
A
#
# COMPACT_ATOMS: atom_id res chain seq x y z
N MET A 1 -23.87 42.41 -21.84
CA MET A 1 -23.92 43.33 -20.69
C MET A 1 -23.26 42.62 -19.52
N LEU A 2 -22.02 43.01 -19.19
CA LEU A 2 -21.31 42.49 -18.02
C LEU A 2 -21.72 43.30 -16.77
N PRO A 3 -21.88 42.66 -15.60
CA PRO A 3 -22.12 43.38 -14.35
C PRO A 3 -20.85 44.07 -13.85
N ALA A 4 -21.02 45.25 -13.27
CA ALA A 4 -19.97 46.12 -12.76
C ALA A 4 -19.34 45.56 -11.46
N PRO A 5 -18.06 45.86 -11.17
CA PRO A 5 -17.36 45.39 -9.97
C PRO A 5 -17.81 46.16 -8.72
N GLU A 6 -18.04 45.42 -7.62
CA GLU A 6 -18.33 45.98 -6.29
C GLU A 6 -17.09 46.64 -5.66
N PRO A 7 -17.27 47.74 -4.90
CA PRO A 7 -16.16 48.45 -4.25
C PRO A 7 -15.69 47.75 -2.97
N CYS A 8 -14.36 47.62 -2.83
CA CYS A 8 -13.68 47.12 -1.63
C CYS A 8 -14.06 47.94 -0.38
N ARG A 9 -14.56 47.24 0.64
CA ARG A 9 -14.85 47.78 1.97
C ARG A 9 -13.56 47.74 2.81
N HIS A 10 -13.04 48.91 3.15
CA HIS A 10 -11.97 49.06 4.14
C HIS A 10 -12.52 48.79 5.54
N GLU A 11 -12.09 47.70 6.18
CA GLU A 11 -12.26 47.48 7.62
C GLU A 11 -11.12 48.16 8.39
N SER A 12 -11.50 49.10 9.26
CA SER A 12 -10.58 49.73 10.21
C SER A 12 -10.31 48.80 11.39
N PRO A 13 -9.06 48.75 11.90
CA PRO A 13 -8.73 47.95 13.08
C PRO A 13 -9.36 48.55 14.34
N VAL A 14 -10.16 47.75 15.04
CA VAL A 14 -10.66 48.05 16.39
C VAL A 14 -9.50 47.88 17.37
N GLN A 15 -8.99 49.01 17.84
CA GLN A 15 -7.96 49.10 18.87
C GLN A 15 -8.64 48.96 20.23
N ASN A 16 -8.45 47.82 20.90
CA ASN A 16 -9.01 47.56 22.22
C ASN A 16 -8.02 48.07 23.28
N GLU A 17 -8.25 49.27 23.79
CA GLU A 17 -7.65 49.78 25.02
C GLU A 17 -8.28 49.07 26.22
N ASN A 18 -7.63 48.04 26.74
CA ASN A 18 -7.80 47.71 28.15
C ASN A 18 -6.53 47.06 28.70
N GLY A 19 -5.72 47.90 29.34
CA GLY A 19 -4.61 47.48 30.16
C GLY A 19 -5.14 46.83 31.44
N THR A 20 -5.04 45.51 31.51
CA THR A 20 -5.08 44.77 32.78
C THR A 20 -3.95 43.74 32.77
N ALA A 21 -2.90 44.07 33.50
CA ALA A 21 -1.81 43.16 33.80
C ALA A 21 -2.32 42.04 34.74
N VAL A 22 -2.63 40.89 34.17
CA VAL A 22 -2.88 39.66 34.93
C VAL A 22 -1.56 38.91 35.03
N SER A 23 -0.90 39.04 36.18
CA SER A 23 0.25 38.22 36.58
C SER A 23 -0.19 36.78 36.78
N SER A 24 -0.14 35.97 35.72
CA SER A 24 -0.43 34.54 35.82
C SER A 24 0.78 33.80 36.38
N LEU A 25 0.54 33.07 37.46
CA LEU A 25 1.47 32.21 38.15
C LEU A 25 1.95 31.12 37.18
N GLY A 26 3.22 31.18 36.79
CA GLY A 26 3.84 30.21 35.89
C GLY A 26 3.80 28.81 36.47
N SER A 27 2.86 27.99 36.00
CA SER A 27 2.97 26.54 36.11
C SER A 27 4.16 26.11 35.25
N PRO A 28 5.14 25.35 35.78
CA PRO A 28 6.25 24.85 34.99
C PRO A 28 5.69 23.89 33.94
N SER A 29 5.43 24.42 32.75
CA SER A 29 5.15 23.62 31.57
C SER A 29 6.35 22.70 31.41
N THR A 30 6.15 21.44 31.76
CA THR A 30 7.08 20.36 31.50
C THR A 30 7.07 20.20 29.99
N THR A 31 7.91 21.00 29.33
CA THR A 31 8.13 20.95 27.89
C THR A 31 8.81 19.62 27.64
N ILE A 32 8.01 18.56 27.47
CA ILE A 32 8.48 17.30 26.91
C ILE A 32 8.94 17.66 25.51
N LEU A 33 10.23 17.95 25.39
CA LEU A 33 10.96 18.08 24.14
C LEU A 33 10.74 16.76 23.40
N HIS A 34 9.76 16.73 22.51
CA HIS A 34 9.71 15.74 21.44
C HIS A 34 10.58 16.31 20.32
N PRO A 35 11.86 15.90 20.18
CA PRO A 35 12.80 16.48 19.23
C PRO A 35 12.48 16.15 17.77
N PHE A 36 11.37 15.46 17.49
CA PHE A 36 11.07 14.95 16.17
C PHE A 36 9.89 15.68 15.53
N SER A 37 10.11 16.09 14.28
CA SER A 37 9.07 16.59 13.38
C SER A 37 7.88 15.61 13.32
N PRO A 38 6.63 16.09 13.27
CA PRO A 38 5.45 15.24 13.15
C PRO A 38 5.52 14.30 11.93
N ALA A 39 6.16 14.74 10.83
CA ALA A 39 6.35 13.92 9.63
C ALA A 39 7.29 12.74 9.89
N LEU A 40 8.38 12.95 10.65
CA LEU A 40 9.30 11.89 11.00
C LEU A 40 8.63 10.86 11.92
N ARG A 41 7.79 11.30 12.87
CA ARG A 41 7.04 10.38 13.73
C ARG A 41 6.12 9.47 12.93
N LEU A 42 5.41 10.01 11.93
CA LEU A 42 4.56 9.21 11.05
C LEU A 42 5.38 8.22 10.20
N LEU A 43 6.54 8.65 9.70
CA LEU A 43 7.45 7.79 8.96
C LEU A 43 7.96 6.63 9.81
N VAL A 44 8.39 6.90 11.05
CA VAL A 44 8.83 5.87 12.00
C VAL A 44 7.71 4.86 12.28
N ILE A 45 6.47 5.32 12.46
CA ILE A 45 5.32 4.43 12.66
C ILE A 45 5.13 3.52 11.43
N ALA A 46 5.20 4.07 10.21
CA ALA A 46 5.07 3.28 8.99
C ALA A 46 6.17 2.20 8.86
N PHE A 47 7.42 2.52 9.21
CA PHE A 47 8.51 1.54 9.23
C PHE A 47 8.33 0.49 10.34
N LEU A 48 7.85 0.88 11.52
CA LEU A 48 7.56 -0.09 12.59
C LEU A 48 6.45 -1.05 12.21
N VAL A 49 5.39 -0.57 11.54
CA VAL A 49 4.34 -1.41 10.97
C VAL A 49 4.93 -2.40 9.97
N TYR A 50 5.76 -1.90 9.06
CA TYR A 50 6.43 -2.74 8.07
C TYR A 50 7.31 -3.81 8.73
N LEU A 51 8.11 -3.46 9.75
CA LEU A 51 8.98 -4.41 10.45
C LEU A 51 8.16 -5.46 11.21
N ALA A 52 7.07 -5.07 11.86
CA ALA A 52 6.17 -6.00 12.54
C ALA A 52 5.54 -6.98 11.55
N TRP A 53 5.07 -6.47 10.42
CA TRP A 53 4.51 -7.27 9.33
C TRP A 53 5.56 -8.20 8.68
N LEU A 54 6.79 -7.71 8.46
CA LEU A 54 7.90 -8.50 7.94
C LEU A 54 8.29 -9.62 8.90
N LEU A 55 8.36 -9.32 10.20
CA LEU A 55 8.65 -10.31 11.24
C LEU A 55 7.54 -11.37 11.28
N GLU A 56 6.29 -10.96 11.17
CA GLU A 56 5.16 -11.89 11.10
C GLU A 56 5.24 -12.79 9.87
N ILE A 57 5.50 -12.22 8.68
CA ILE A 57 5.73 -13.02 7.48
C ILE A 57 6.87 -14.00 7.71
N PHE A 58 7.99 -13.55 8.27
CA PHE A 58 9.13 -14.40 8.54
C PHE A 58 8.76 -15.54 9.51
N LEU A 59 7.99 -15.27 10.57
CA LEU A 59 7.56 -16.29 11.53
C LEU A 59 6.54 -17.28 10.94
N LEU A 60 5.62 -16.80 10.10
CA LEU A 60 4.62 -17.66 9.46
C LEU A 60 5.19 -18.43 8.26
N ALA A 61 6.09 -17.83 7.50
CA ALA A 61 6.78 -18.43 6.36
C ALA A 61 7.98 -19.29 6.77
N ALA A 62 8.51 -19.15 7.99
CA ALA A 62 9.46 -20.08 8.57
C ALA A 62 8.88 -21.50 8.76
N ASN A 63 7.58 -21.69 8.52
CA ASN A 63 7.05 -22.99 8.15
C ASN A 63 7.25 -23.18 6.62
N PRO A 64 8.32 -23.88 6.18
CA PRO A 64 8.78 -23.90 4.79
C PRO A 64 7.77 -24.50 3.80
N ARG A 65 6.62 -24.99 4.27
CA ARG A 65 5.62 -25.67 3.45
C ARG A 65 4.47 -24.76 3.01
N LEU A 66 4.39 -23.52 3.45
CA LEU A 66 3.14 -22.76 3.26
C LEU A 66 2.77 -22.48 1.80
N LEU A 67 3.77 -22.22 0.94
CA LEU A 67 3.57 -21.96 -0.49
C LEU A 67 3.92 -23.16 -1.37
N GLU A 68 4.84 -24.02 -0.92
CA GLU A 68 5.27 -25.22 -1.63
C GLU A 68 4.27 -26.38 -1.43
N HIS A 69 3.79 -26.58 -0.20
CA HIS A 69 2.77 -27.57 0.18
C HIS A 69 1.67 -26.93 1.04
N PRO A 70 0.86 -26.04 0.43
CA PRO A 70 -0.20 -25.30 1.12
C PRO A 70 -1.17 -26.19 1.90
N GLU A 71 -0.93 -26.27 3.21
CA GLU A 71 -1.88 -26.86 4.14
C GLU A 71 -3.07 -25.91 4.36
N PRO A 72 -4.31 -26.41 4.31
CA PRO A 72 -5.53 -25.63 4.47
C PRO A 72 -5.51 -24.61 5.62
N ALA A 73 -5.12 -25.09 6.80
CA ALA A 73 -5.11 -24.31 8.03
C ALA A 73 -4.01 -23.25 8.00
N GLY A 74 -2.85 -23.60 7.45
CA GLY A 74 -1.72 -22.68 7.29
C GLY A 74 -2.06 -21.52 6.37
N VAL A 75 -2.61 -21.82 5.18
CA VAL A 75 -3.03 -20.80 4.20
C VAL A 75 -4.09 -19.88 4.78
N ALA A 76 -5.09 -20.44 5.48
CA ALA A 76 -6.14 -19.65 6.11
C ALA A 76 -5.58 -18.73 7.22
N LEU A 77 -4.74 -19.26 8.11
CA LEU A 77 -4.14 -18.49 9.21
C LEU A 77 -3.25 -17.37 8.67
N TYR A 78 -2.41 -17.66 7.69
CA TYR A 78 -1.56 -16.66 7.04
C TYR A 78 -2.37 -15.59 6.30
N THR A 79 -3.45 -15.98 5.63
CA THR A 79 -4.35 -15.02 4.96
C THR A 79 -5.01 -14.11 5.98
N ILE A 80 -5.53 -14.66 7.08
CA ILE A 80 -6.25 -13.88 8.08
C ILE A 80 -5.29 -12.97 8.85
N ILE A 81 -4.23 -13.52 9.42
CA ILE A 81 -3.36 -12.75 10.33
C ILE A 81 -2.39 -11.88 9.50
N GLY A 82 -1.55 -12.51 8.68
CA GLY A 82 -0.47 -11.83 7.96
C GLY A 82 -0.92 -10.97 6.77
N CYS A 83 -1.98 -11.38 6.08
CA CYS A 83 -2.47 -10.62 4.92
C CYS A 83 -3.57 -9.63 5.30
N ILE A 84 -4.60 -10.06 6.02
CA ILE A 84 -5.77 -9.22 6.31
C ILE A 84 -5.53 -8.29 7.50
N LEU A 85 -5.26 -8.84 8.68
CA LEU A 85 -5.17 -8.04 9.90
C LEU A 85 -3.98 -7.09 9.86
N THR A 86 -2.78 -7.62 9.67
CA THR A 86 -1.55 -6.80 9.72
C THR A 86 -1.18 -6.21 8.37
N GLY A 87 -1.49 -6.90 7.28
CA GLY A 87 -1.18 -6.47 5.92
C GLY A 87 -2.14 -5.45 5.31
N MET A 88 -3.43 -5.47 5.65
CA MET A 88 -4.43 -4.59 5.01
C MET A 88 -5.11 -3.65 6.02
N ILE A 89 -5.59 -4.16 7.15
CA ILE A 89 -6.35 -3.37 8.12
C ILE A 89 -5.43 -2.41 8.88
N PHE A 90 -4.32 -2.91 9.43
CA PHE A 90 -3.42 -2.11 10.26
C PHE A 90 -2.80 -0.90 9.51
N PRO A 91 -2.35 -1.03 8.25
CA PRO A 91 -1.92 0.12 7.45
C PRO A 91 -2.97 1.22 7.35
N ILE A 92 -4.24 0.86 7.15
CA ILE A 92 -5.34 1.82 7.08
C ILE A 92 -5.58 2.50 8.43
N LEU A 93 -5.46 1.77 9.55
CA LEU A 93 -5.57 2.36 10.89
C LEU A 93 -4.45 3.37 11.17
N CYS A 94 -3.23 3.09 10.71
CA CYS A 94 -2.10 4.02 10.81
C CYS A 94 -2.31 5.27 9.95
N ILE A 95 -2.74 5.07 8.69
CA ILE A 95 -3.04 6.15 7.75
C ILE A 95 -4.19 7.04 8.25
N ARG A 96 -5.20 6.48 8.91
CA ARG A 96 -6.32 7.25 9.50
C ARG A 96 -5.82 8.37 10.42
N LYS A 97 -4.80 8.12 11.24
CA LYS A 97 -4.22 9.15 12.11
C LYS A 97 -3.54 10.26 11.30
N ALA A 98 -2.89 9.92 10.19
CA ALA A 98 -2.27 10.87 9.28
C ALA A 98 -3.29 11.66 8.42
N PHE A 99 -4.48 11.09 8.17
CA PHE A 99 -5.55 11.80 7.50
C PHE A 99 -6.17 12.89 8.36
N ILE A 100 -6.39 12.59 9.64
CA ILE A 100 -6.98 13.55 10.57
C ILE A 100 -6.07 14.79 10.72
N SER A 101 -4.76 14.65 10.52
CA SER A 101 -3.82 15.77 10.51
C SER A 101 -3.78 16.56 9.19
N GLY A 102 -4.61 16.22 8.18
CA GLY A 102 -4.69 16.93 6.90
C GLY A 102 -3.46 16.80 6.00
N THR A 103 -2.53 15.89 6.33
CA THR A 103 -1.22 15.82 5.68
C THR A 103 -1.25 15.04 4.35
N VAL A 104 -2.23 14.15 4.17
CA VAL A 104 -2.31 13.24 3.02
C VAL A 104 -3.71 13.29 2.42
N THR A 105 -3.80 13.32 1.09
CA THR A 105 -5.09 13.25 0.37
C THR A 105 -5.38 11.84 -0.13
N MET A 106 -6.67 11.48 -0.23
CA MET A 106 -7.10 10.15 -0.70
C MET A 106 -6.53 9.79 -2.09
N PHE A 107 -6.34 10.79 -2.95
CA PHE A 107 -5.71 10.64 -4.26
C PHE A 107 -4.26 10.14 -4.21
N GLN A 108 -3.52 10.47 -3.15
CA GLN A 108 -2.12 10.04 -3.01
C GLN A 108 -2.00 8.58 -2.56
N LEU A 109 -3.01 8.06 -1.85
CA LEU A 109 -3.08 6.65 -1.42
C LEU A 109 -3.35 5.67 -2.57
N GLY A 110 -3.81 6.17 -3.72
CA GLY A 110 -4.15 5.33 -4.87
C GLY A 110 -5.57 4.75 -4.83
N PHE A 111 -6.43 5.21 -3.92
CA PHE A 111 -7.87 4.95 -3.97
C PHE A 111 -8.53 6.05 -4.81
N ARG A 112 -8.71 5.77 -6.11
CA ARG A 112 -9.31 6.68 -7.08
C ARG A 112 -10.79 6.37 -7.30
N THR A 113 -11.44 7.18 -8.13
CA THR A 113 -12.84 6.95 -8.52
C THR A 113 -13.00 5.55 -9.12
N PHE A 114 -14.08 4.87 -8.75
CA PHE A 114 -14.34 3.48 -9.15
C PHE A 114 -14.20 3.27 -10.67
N ARG A 115 -14.65 4.23 -11.49
CA ARG A 115 -14.52 4.18 -12.96
C ARG A 115 -13.07 4.12 -13.43
N ARG A 116 -12.18 4.92 -12.84
CA ARG A 116 -10.78 4.95 -13.22
C ARG A 116 -10.04 3.71 -12.74
N THR A 117 -10.39 3.20 -11.56
CA THR A 117 -9.88 1.93 -11.06
C THR A 117 -10.30 0.78 -11.95
N LEU A 118 -11.57 0.70 -12.34
CA LEU A 118 -12.04 -0.33 -13.26
C LEU A 118 -11.32 -0.28 -14.61
N LEU A 119 -11.08 0.93 -15.16
CA LEU A 119 -10.32 1.09 -16.39
C LEU A 119 -8.85 0.67 -16.24
N ALA A 120 -8.18 1.09 -15.16
CA ALA A 120 -6.79 0.73 -14.88
C ALA A 120 -6.64 -0.79 -14.68
N CYS A 121 -7.53 -1.41 -13.90
CA CYS A 121 -7.57 -2.86 -13.73
C CYS A 121 -7.83 -3.58 -15.05
N SER A 122 -8.78 -3.12 -15.86
CA SER A 122 -9.09 -3.71 -17.16
C SER A 122 -7.86 -3.71 -18.08
N VAL A 123 -7.21 -2.55 -18.26
CA VAL A 123 -6.00 -2.43 -19.08
C VAL A 123 -4.87 -3.31 -18.55
N THR A 124 -4.66 -3.31 -17.23
CA THR A 124 -3.62 -4.13 -16.58
C THR A 124 -3.89 -5.63 -16.76
N CYS A 125 -5.14 -6.06 -16.61
CA CYS A 125 -5.55 -7.43 -16.87
C CYS A 125 -5.34 -7.81 -18.34
N THR A 126 -5.71 -6.94 -19.29
CA THR A 126 -5.51 -7.20 -20.72
C THR A 126 -4.03 -7.37 -21.06
N ILE A 127 -3.17 -6.48 -20.54
CA ILE A 127 -1.72 -6.59 -20.73
C ILE A 127 -1.18 -7.85 -20.06
N GLY A 128 -1.59 -8.14 -18.82
CA GLY A 128 -1.17 -9.33 -18.08
C GLY A 128 -1.56 -10.63 -18.78
N ILE A 129 -2.79 -10.72 -19.30
CA ILE A 129 -3.25 -11.86 -20.11
C ILE A 129 -2.44 -11.95 -21.41
N GLY A 130 -2.19 -10.83 -22.08
CA GLY A 130 -1.35 -10.80 -23.29
C GLY A 130 0.05 -11.34 -23.03
N MET A 131 0.69 -10.90 -21.94
CA MET A 131 1.99 -11.41 -21.49
C MET A 131 1.93 -12.90 -21.15
N MET A 132 0.89 -13.35 -20.43
CA MET A 132 0.70 -14.76 -20.11
C MET A 132 0.61 -15.63 -21.37
N VAL A 133 -0.13 -15.19 -22.39
CA VAL A 133 -0.31 -15.93 -23.65
C VAL A 133 0.98 -15.93 -24.48
N LEU A 134 1.76 -14.85 -24.46
CA LEU A 134 2.99 -14.74 -25.24
C LEU A 134 4.14 -15.55 -24.67
N PHE A 135 4.24 -15.63 -23.33
CA PHE A 135 5.38 -16.25 -22.66
C PHE A 135 5.05 -17.61 -22.03
N SER A 136 3.76 -17.94 -21.83
CA SER A 136 3.25 -19.25 -21.36
C SER A 136 4.10 -19.94 -20.28
N PRO A 137 4.29 -19.34 -19.08
CA PRO A 137 5.13 -19.92 -18.04
C PRO A 137 4.65 -21.30 -17.55
N PHE A 138 3.35 -21.60 -17.70
CA PHE A 138 2.73 -22.90 -17.37
C PHE A 138 2.31 -23.69 -18.61
N GLY A 139 2.85 -23.37 -19.80
CA GLY A 139 2.46 -24.04 -21.05
C GLY A 139 0.97 -23.90 -21.36
N ALA A 140 0.27 -25.03 -21.51
CA ALA A 140 -1.17 -25.09 -21.81
C ALA A 140 -2.06 -25.07 -20.54
N ASP A 141 -1.48 -25.22 -19.34
CA ASP A 141 -2.22 -25.39 -18.09
C ASP A 141 -2.63 -24.05 -17.47
N ARG A 142 -3.62 -23.43 -18.12
CA ARG A 142 -4.20 -22.14 -17.70
C ARG A 142 -4.78 -22.17 -16.28
N LEU A 143 -5.24 -23.35 -15.84
CA LEU A 143 -5.80 -23.55 -14.50
C LEU A 143 -4.72 -23.40 -13.42
N ALA A 144 -3.52 -23.94 -13.65
CA ALA A 144 -2.41 -23.84 -12.71
C ALA A 144 -1.99 -22.37 -12.49
N PHE A 145 -1.91 -21.60 -13.57
CA PHE A 145 -1.67 -20.16 -13.49
C PHE A 145 -2.76 -19.44 -12.69
N ALA A 146 -4.04 -19.73 -12.96
CA ALA A 146 -5.15 -19.09 -12.24
C ALA A 146 -5.11 -19.40 -10.74
N ASN A 147 -4.81 -20.66 -10.37
CA ASN A 147 -4.68 -21.06 -8.98
C ASN A 147 -3.48 -20.42 -8.29
N ALA A 148 -2.32 -20.34 -8.96
CA ALA A 148 -1.14 -19.65 -8.42
C ALA A 148 -1.41 -18.15 -8.23
N PHE A 149 -2.13 -17.53 -9.18
CA PHE A 149 -2.55 -16.14 -9.10
C PHE A 149 -3.46 -15.91 -7.89
N LEU A 150 -4.49 -16.74 -7.72
CA LEU A 150 -5.41 -16.63 -6.58
C LEU A 150 -4.69 -16.90 -5.25
N LEU A 151 -3.75 -17.84 -5.20
CA LEU A 151 -2.97 -18.14 -4.01
C LEU A 151 -2.11 -16.95 -3.57
N LEU A 152 -1.46 -16.27 -4.52
CA LEU A 152 -0.60 -15.11 -4.24
C LEU A 152 -1.38 -13.80 -4.01
N LEU A 153 -2.65 -13.74 -4.42
CA LEU A 153 -3.44 -12.51 -4.39
C LEU A 153 -3.52 -11.85 -3.00
N PRO A 154 -3.77 -12.58 -1.88
CA PRO A 154 -3.80 -11.97 -0.55
C PRO A 154 -2.45 -11.37 -0.14
N THR A 155 -1.35 -12.07 -0.43
CA THR A 155 0.00 -11.60 -0.13
C THR A 155 0.35 -10.37 -0.94
N ALA A 156 0.01 -10.35 -2.22
CA ALA A 156 0.23 -9.19 -3.08
C ALA A 156 -0.59 -7.99 -2.59
N ALA A 157 -1.87 -8.18 -2.23
CA ALA A 157 -2.72 -7.14 -1.65
C ALA A 157 -2.10 -6.53 -0.38
N SER A 158 -1.72 -7.40 0.55
CA SER A 158 -1.02 -7.03 1.78
C SER A 158 0.28 -6.26 1.51
N SER A 159 1.12 -6.77 0.62
CA SER A 159 2.39 -6.14 0.25
C SER A 159 2.18 -4.75 -0.36
N VAL A 160 1.19 -4.59 -1.26
CA VAL A 160 0.81 -3.30 -1.85
C VAL A 160 0.40 -2.30 -0.78
N MET A 161 -0.44 -2.74 0.16
CA MET A 161 -0.93 -1.90 1.25
C MET A 161 0.19 -1.46 2.22
N VAL A 162 1.10 -2.35 2.58
CA VAL A 162 2.19 -2.02 3.52
C VAL A 162 3.32 -1.25 2.83
N CYS A 163 3.87 -1.78 1.73
CA CYS A 163 5.08 -1.23 1.13
C CYS A 163 4.79 0.06 0.35
N TRP A 164 3.73 0.09 -0.46
CA TRP A 164 3.48 1.24 -1.34
C TRP A 164 2.47 2.22 -0.77
N VAL A 165 1.32 1.73 -0.28
CA VAL A 165 0.28 2.61 0.24
C VAL A 165 0.69 3.24 1.57
N LEU A 166 1.18 2.45 2.54
CA LEU A 166 1.63 2.99 3.82
C LEU A 166 3.02 3.62 3.72
N ALA A 167 4.08 2.84 3.49
CA ALA A 167 5.43 3.38 3.54
C ALA A 167 5.71 4.36 2.39
N GLY A 168 5.31 4.01 1.15
CA GLY A 168 5.53 4.86 -0.02
C GLY A 168 4.90 6.25 0.08
N THR A 169 3.66 6.36 0.56
CA THR A 169 2.98 7.68 0.67
C THR A 169 3.53 8.54 1.79
N HIS A 170 3.87 7.95 2.95
CA HIS A 170 4.49 8.65 4.06
C HIS A 170 5.90 9.15 3.70
N LEU A 171 6.67 8.31 3.01
CA LEU A 171 7.99 8.68 2.53
C LEU A 171 7.89 9.82 1.51
N GLN A 172 6.97 9.71 0.55
CA GLN A 172 6.73 10.77 -0.44
C GLN A 172 6.37 12.10 0.22
N ALA A 173 5.52 12.08 1.25
CA ALA A 173 5.17 13.27 2.03
C ALA A 173 6.39 13.85 2.78
N PHE A 174 7.23 12.99 3.34
CA PHE A 174 8.45 13.40 4.05
C PHE A 174 9.48 14.08 3.12
N VAL A 175 9.72 13.52 1.93
CA VAL A 175 10.71 14.09 0.97
C VAL A 175 10.12 15.15 0.05
N ARG A 176 8.87 15.59 0.29
CA ARG A 176 8.16 16.53 -0.60
C ARG A 176 8.86 17.89 -0.72
N SER A 177 9.57 18.32 0.32
CA SER A 177 10.34 19.57 0.32
C SER A 177 11.48 19.60 -0.71
N GLY A 178 12.01 18.43 -1.10
CA GLY A 178 13.07 18.31 -2.10
C GLY A 178 12.58 18.23 -3.56
N GLY A 179 11.28 18.44 -3.80
CA GLY A 179 10.69 18.43 -5.14
C GLY A 179 10.07 17.10 -5.56
N ALA A 180 9.24 17.15 -6.61
CA ALA A 180 8.45 15.99 -7.06
C ALA A 180 9.32 14.83 -7.56
N LEU A 181 10.40 15.14 -8.29
CA LEU A 181 11.30 14.11 -8.83
C LEU A 181 11.99 13.33 -7.70
N LEU A 182 12.61 14.03 -6.73
CA LEU A 182 13.29 13.42 -5.60
C LEU A 182 12.32 12.58 -4.75
N SER A 183 11.12 13.10 -4.55
CA SER A 183 10.06 12.43 -3.79
C SER A 183 9.60 11.12 -4.45
N ILE A 184 9.45 11.12 -5.78
CA ILE A 184 9.08 9.90 -6.54
C ILE A 184 10.25 8.91 -6.58
N THR A 185 11.47 9.34 -6.89
CA THR A 185 12.63 8.44 -6.99
C THR A 185 12.93 7.78 -5.65
N THR A 186 12.89 8.54 -4.55
CA THR A 186 13.08 8.01 -3.19
C THR A 186 11.96 7.05 -2.82
N GLY A 187 10.70 7.41 -3.14
CA GLY A 187 9.55 6.52 -3.01
C GLY A 187 9.75 5.19 -3.71
N VAL A 188 10.11 5.22 -5.00
CA VAL A 188 10.36 4.04 -5.81
C VAL A 188 11.45 3.18 -5.18
N VAL A 189 12.64 3.72 -4.96
CA VAL A 189 13.79 2.96 -4.44
C VAL A 189 13.48 2.29 -3.11
N ILE A 190 12.95 3.03 -2.14
CA ILE A 190 12.70 2.47 -0.81
C ILE A 190 11.58 1.44 -0.83
N THR A 191 10.45 1.71 -1.51
CA THR A 191 9.36 0.73 -1.60
C THR A 191 9.77 -0.56 -2.32
N SER A 192 10.61 -0.47 -3.36
CA SER A 192 11.17 -1.65 -4.03
C SER A 192 12.07 -2.47 -3.11
N LEU A 193 12.90 -1.81 -2.31
CA LEU A 193 13.74 -2.49 -1.31
C LEU A 193 12.88 -3.18 -0.24
N LEU A 194 11.88 -2.48 0.31
CA LEU A 194 10.95 -3.03 1.30
C LEU A 194 10.17 -4.24 0.78
N PHE A 195 9.74 -4.18 -0.49
CA PHE A 195 9.08 -5.32 -1.13
C PHE A 195 10.05 -6.48 -1.33
N ALA A 196 11.27 -6.22 -1.84
CA ALA A 196 12.25 -7.26 -2.09
C ALA A 196 12.63 -7.99 -0.79
N THR A 197 12.83 -7.28 0.32
CA THR A 197 13.10 -7.91 1.62
C THR A 197 11.90 -8.71 2.15
N ALA A 198 10.67 -8.26 1.91
CA ALA A 198 9.47 -9.02 2.26
C ALA A 198 9.31 -10.29 1.42
N ALA A 199 9.59 -10.21 0.11
CA ALA A 199 9.57 -11.36 -0.78
C ALA A 199 10.64 -12.40 -0.41
N LEU A 200 11.85 -11.95 -0.02
CA LEU A 200 12.90 -12.83 0.49
C LEU A 200 12.54 -13.49 1.84
N ALA A 201 11.78 -12.80 2.68
CA ALA A 201 11.28 -13.38 3.93
C ALA A 201 10.18 -14.43 3.71
N LEU A 202 9.43 -14.31 2.60
CA LEU A 202 8.33 -15.21 2.26
C LEU A 202 8.80 -16.53 1.66
N SER A 203 9.89 -16.52 0.87
CA SER A 203 10.34 -17.69 0.10
C SER A 203 11.77 -18.08 0.48
N PRO A 204 11.95 -19.10 1.34
CA PRO A 204 13.27 -19.60 1.70
C PRO A 204 14.08 -20.08 0.49
N SER A 205 13.43 -20.68 -0.50
CA SER A 205 14.02 -21.13 -1.77
C SER A 205 14.75 -20.01 -2.51
N VAL A 206 14.13 -18.82 -2.61
CA VAL A 206 14.75 -17.64 -3.25
C VAL A 206 16.02 -17.19 -2.49
N ARG A 207 16.06 -17.39 -1.16
CA ARG A 207 17.24 -17.07 -0.34
C ARG A 207 18.39 -18.07 -0.58
N GLU A 208 18.07 -19.34 -0.79
CA GLU A 208 19.06 -20.40 -1.02
C GLU A 208 19.68 -20.33 -2.42
N GLU A 209 18.87 -20.01 -3.43
CA GLU A 209 19.35 -19.84 -4.82
C GLU A 209 20.16 -18.55 -5.02
N GLY A 210 20.14 -17.63 -4.04
CA GLY A 210 20.84 -16.35 -4.12
C GLY A 210 20.25 -15.38 -5.16
N THR A 211 19.06 -15.67 -5.68
CA THR A 211 18.43 -14.92 -6.78
C THR A 211 17.62 -13.72 -6.26
N THR A 212 18.25 -12.82 -5.52
CA THR A 212 17.62 -11.56 -5.05
C THR A 212 17.21 -10.61 -6.18
N PHE A 213 17.73 -10.85 -7.38
CA PHE A 213 17.47 -10.06 -8.58
C PHE A 213 15.97 -9.95 -8.91
N TRP A 214 15.24 -11.07 -8.96
CA TRP A 214 13.84 -11.05 -9.39
C TRP A 214 12.92 -10.28 -8.44
N PRO A 215 12.96 -10.49 -7.11
CA PRO A 215 12.19 -9.68 -6.17
C PRO A 215 12.44 -8.17 -6.31
N VAL A 216 13.71 -7.77 -6.52
CA VAL A 216 14.06 -6.35 -6.72
C VAL A 216 13.47 -5.82 -8.02
N CYS A 217 13.57 -6.56 -9.13
CA CYS A 217 12.99 -6.16 -10.41
C CYS A 217 11.46 -6.03 -10.35
N ILE A 218 10.78 -7.00 -9.71
CA ILE A 218 9.33 -6.95 -9.50
C ILE A 218 8.97 -5.74 -8.63
N GLY A 219 9.69 -5.53 -7.53
CA GLY A 219 9.50 -4.38 -6.64
C GLY A 219 9.70 -3.04 -7.35
N LEU A 220 10.69 -2.95 -8.23
CA LEU A 220 10.97 -1.75 -9.04
C LEU A 220 9.85 -1.48 -10.04
N GLY A 221 9.46 -2.50 -10.82
CA GLY A 221 8.37 -2.40 -11.79
C GLY A 221 7.04 -2.03 -11.14
N ALA A 222 6.69 -2.70 -10.03
CA ALA A 222 5.48 -2.41 -9.28
C ALA A 222 5.50 -1.02 -8.63
N ALA A 223 6.64 -0.55 -8.13
CA ALA A 223 6.77 0.80 -7.60
C ALA A 223 6.57 1.87 -8.68
N LEU A 224 7.27 1.74 -9.82
CA LEU A 224 7.09 2.65 -10.96
C LEU A 224 5.62 2.68 -11.40
N PHE A 225 5.00 1.51 -11.53
CA PHE A 225 3.60 1.38 -11.89
C PHE A 225 2.67 2.06 -10.85
N PHE A 226 2.86 1.77 -9.56
CA PHE A 226 2.05 2.35 -8.49
C PHE A 226 2.16 3.88 -8.46
N PHE A 227 3.38 4.42 -8.54
CA PHE A 227 3.59 5.86 -8.49
C PHE A 227 3.04 6.58 -9.73
N ALA A 228 3.04 5.92 -10.90
CA ALA A 228 2.48 6.44 -12.14
C ALA A 228 0.95 6.35 -12.21
N VAL A 229 0.38 5.16 -11.95
CA VAL A 229 -1.05 4.89 -12.09
C VAL A 229 -1.83 5.31 -10.85
N ARG A 230 -1.22 5.22 -9.67
CA ARG A 230 -1.86 5.45 -8.36
C ARG A 230 -3.16 4.68 -8.23
N ASP A 231 -3.06 3.36 -8.42
CA ASP A 231 -4.19 2.46 -8.25
C ASP A 231 -3.76 1.20 -7.51
N VAL A 232 -4.37 0.96 -6.35
CA VAL A 232 -4.05 -0.18 -5.49
C VAL A 232 -4.39 -1.50 -6.18
N TYR A 233 -5.58 -1.61 -6.77
CA TYR A 233 -6.05 -2.86 -7.37
C TYR A 233 -5.23 -3.26 -8.59
N ALA A 234 -4.94 -2.29 -9.46
CA ALA A 234 -4.09 -2.54 -10.62
C ALA A 234 -2.68 -2.95 -10.18
N THR A 235 -2.13 -2.31 -9.13
CA THR A 235 -0.81 -2.67 -8.60
C THR A 235 -0.81 -4.08 -7.99
N VAL A 236 -1.88 -4.47 -7.29
CA VAL A 236 -2.04 -5.85 -6.78
C VAL A 236 -2.03 -6.85 -7.92
N ILE A 237 -2.73 -6.58 -9.03
CA ILE A 237 -2.72 -7.43 -10.22
C ILE A 237 -1.31 -7.52 -10.81
N VAL A 238 -0.58 -6.40 -10.93
CA VAL A 238 0.81 -6.37 -11.42
C VAL A 238 1.74 -7.20 -10.54
N VAL A 239 1.69 -7.00 -9.22
CA VAL A 239 2.54 -7.72 -8.26
C VAL A 239 2.21 -9.21 -8.25
N THR A 240 0.93 -9.58 -8.23
CA THR A 240 0.49 -10.98 -8.26
C THR A 240 0.93 -11.65 -9.56
N GLY A 241 0.64 -11.04 -10.71
CA GLY A 241 0.98 -11.58 -12.01
C GLY A 241 2.50 -11.73 -12.19
N SER A 242 3.27 -10.73 -11.79
CA SER A 242 4.74 -10.79 -11.84
C SER A 242 5.29 -11.86 -10.90
N GLY A 243 4.72 -12.00 -9.70
CA GLY A 243 5.08 -13.04 -8.74
C GLY A 243 4.84 -14.45 -9.29
N VAL A 244 3.68 -14.68 -9.92
CA VAL A 244 3.38 -15.96 -10.59
C VAL A 244 4.33 -16.19 -11.77
N PHE A 245 4.62 -15.16 -12.56
CA PHE A 245 5.42 -15.26 -13.77
C PHE A 245 6.89 -15.63 -13.48
N PHE A 246 7.50 -14.93 -12.52
CA PHE A 246 8.91 -15.17 -12.15
C PHE A 246 9.07 -16.24 -11.05
N GLY A 247 8.00 -16.55 -10.30
CA GLY A 247 7.99 -17.54 -9.24
C GLY A 247 7.37 -18.89 -9.63
N ALA A 248 7.12 -19.14 -10.93
CA ALA A 248 6.46 -20.36 -11.41
C ALA A 248 7.14 -21.66 -10.93
N GLY A 249 8.47 -21.64 -10.74
CA GLY A 249 9.23 -22.78 -10.24
C GLY A 249 9.08 -23.09 -8.75
N ILE A 250 8.44 -22.20 -7.98
CA ILE A 250 8.28 -22.33 -6.52
C ILE A 250 7.05 -23.19 -6.17
N PHE A 251 6.06 -23.28 -7.06
CA PHE A 251 4.80 -23.95 -6.77
C PHE A 251 4.83 -25.42 -7.16
N ASP A 252 4.32 -26.29 -6.30
CA ASP A 252 4.11 -27.70 -6.64
C ASP A 252 3.02 -27.82 -7.73
N PRO A 253 3.37 -28.33 -8.93
CA PRO A 253 2.40 -28.52 -10.01
C PRO A 253 1.23 -29.39 -9.57
N GLY A 254 1.46 -30.44 -8.77
CA GLY A 254 0.40 -31.35 -8.34
C GLY A 254 -0.71 -30.66 -7.56
N TYR A 255 -0.35 -29.64 -6.78
CA TYR A 255 -1.31 -28.85 -6.00
C TYR A 255 -2.07 -27.83 -6.88
N LEU A 256 -1.39 -27.21 -7.85
CA LEU A 256 -1.99 -26.18 -8.69
C LEU A 256 -3.00 -26.70 -9.72
N HIS A 257 -2.95 -27.99 -10.08
CA HIS A 257 -3.92 -28.56 -11.03
C HIS A 257 -5.28 -28.90 -10.40
N GLY A 258 -5.36 -28.98 -9.06
CA GLY A 258 -6.59 -29.29 -8.33
C GLY A 258 -7.49 -28.07 -8.08
N ILE A 259 -8.79 -28.31 -7.92
CA ILE A 259 -9.72 -27.30 -7.41
C ILE A 259 -9.60 -27.31 -5.89
N ASN A 260 -8.80 -26.38 -5.35
CA ASN A 260 -8.62 -26.23 -3.91
C ASN A 260 -9.50 -25.10 -3.37
N PRO A 261 -10.66 -25.40 -2.74
CA PRO A 261 -11.64 -24.37 -2.35
C PRO A 261 -11.06 -23.32 -1.38
N GLN A 262 -10.01 -23.66 -0.64
CA GLN A 262 -9.36 -22.76 0.31
C GLN A 262 -8.61 -21.61 -0.38
N ILE A 263 -8.02 -21.86 -1.56
CA ILE A 263 -7.37 -20.80 -2.36
C ILE A 263 -8.41 -19.78 -2.79
N TYR A 264 -9.55 -20.26 -3.32
CA TYR A 264 -10.66 -19.41 -3.72
C TYR A 264 -11.27 -18.66 -2.53
N ALA A 265 -11.47 -19.32 -1.40
CA ALA A 265 -12.00 -18.68 -0.20
C ALA A 265 -11.07 -17.58 0.32
N SER A 266 -9.75 -17.85 0.37
CA SER A 266 -8.74 -16.91 0.87
C SER A 266 -8.59 -15.69 -0.04
N SER A 267 -8.51 -15.91 -1.35
CA SER A 267 -8.46 -14.83 -2.35
C SER A 267 -9.73 -13.98 -2.37
N LEU A 268 -10.91 -14.62 -2.35
CA LEU A 268 -12.18 -13.92 -2.28
C LEU A 268 -12.30 -13.07 -1.00
N LEU A 269 -11.89 -13.63 0.14
CA LEU A 269 -11.89 -12.92 1.42
C LEU A 269 -10.97 -11.69 1.36
N ALA A 270 -9.76 -11.82 0.81
CA ALA A 270 -8.84 -10.70 0.65
C ALA A 270 -9.42 -9.59 -0.24
N VAL A 271 -10.06 -9.96 -1.35
CA VAL A 271 -10.73 -9.00 -2.25
C VAL A 271 -11.89 -8.30 -1.54
N ILE A 272 -12.74 -9.04 -0.81
CA ILE A 272 -13.86 -8.46 -0.04
C ILE A 272 -13.33 -7.46 0.99
N VAL A 273 -12.28 -7.81 1.73
CA VAL A 273 -11.66 -6.90 2.70
C VAL A 273 -11.12 -5.65 2.01
N LEU A 274 -10.41 -5.80 0.89
CA LEU A 274 -9.86 -4.65 0.15
C LEU A 274 -10.97 -3.71 -0.36
N LEU A 275 -12.08 -4.28 -0.86
CA LEU A 275 -13.26 -3.53 -1.26
C LEU A 275 -13.94 -2.84 -0.07
N ALA A 276 -14.06 -3.51 1.08
CA ALA A 276 -14.62 -2.94 2.30
C ALA A 276 -13.75 -1.78 2.81
N LEU A 277 -12.43 -1.91 2.76
CA LEU A 277 -11.48 -0.84 3.11
C LEU A 277 -11.61 0.35 2.15
N HIS A 278 -11.70 0.09 0.85
CA HIS A 278 -11.92 1.15 -0.14
C HIS A 278 -13.25 1.88 0.12
N PHE A 279 -14.34 1.13 0.33
CA PHE A 279 -15.64 1.72 0.63
C PHE A 279 -15.59 2.53 1.93
N TYR A 280 -15.00 1.98 3.00
CA TYR A 280 -14.78 2.67 4.26
C TYR A 280 -14.02 3.99 4.08
N LEU A 281 -12.92 3.98 3.31
CA LEU A 281 -12.14 5.19 3.06
C LEU A 281 -12.93 6.22 2.24
N SER A 282 -13.63 5.77 1.20
CA SER A 282 -14.44 6.63 0.35
C SER A 282 -15.58 7.31 1.13
N ARG A 283 -16.19 6.63 2.10
CA ARG A 283 -17.29 7.18 2.90
C ARG A 283 -16.83 8.15 3.98
N ASN A 284 -15.67 7.91 4.61
CA ASN A 284 -15.23 8.68 5.77
C ASN A 284 -14.24 9.82 5.44
N TYR A 285 -13.56 9.75 4.28
CA TYR A 285 -12.50 10.70 3.91
C TYR A 285 -12.71 11.34 2.54
N ALA A 286 -13.90 11.20 1.93
CA ALA A 286 -14.24 11.99 0.77
C ALA A 286 -14.34 13.48 1.15
N THR A 287 -13.37 14.24 0.64
CA THR A 287 -13.49 15.64 0.23
C THR A 287 -13.67 16.69 1.32
N ILE A 288 -12.54 17.15 1.88
CA ILE A 288 -12.38 18.60 2.10
C ILE A 288 -11.70 19.12 0.83
N MET A 289 -12.45 19.79 -0.05
CA MET A 289 -11.83 20.60 -1.09
C MET A 289 -11.16 21.78 -0.38
N VAL A 290 -9.82 21.80 -0.33
CA VAL A 290 -9.11 23.01 0.08
C VAL A 290 -9.34 24.02 -1.04
N PRO A 291 -10.00 25.16 -0.78
CA PRO A 291 -10.12 26.22 -1.77
C PRO A 291 -8.71 26.58 -2.24
N ALA A 292 -8.50 26.66 -3.54
CA ALA A 292 -7.25 27.21 -4.04
C ALA A 292 -7.16 28.65 -3.50
N GLU A 293 -6.19 28.92 -2.63
CA GLU A 293 -5.78 30.28 -2.34
C GLU A 293 -5.26 30.85 -3.66
N THR A 294 -6.10 31.68 -4.29
CA THR A 294 -5.76 32.52 -5.45
C THR A 294 -4.98 33.73 -5.00
#